data_AF-A0A8J7LTI4-F1
#
_entry.id   AF-A0A8J7LTI4-F1
#
_cell.length_a   1.000
_cell.length_b   1.000
_cell.length_c   1.000
_cell.angle_alpha   90.00
_cell.angle_beta   90.00
_cell.angle_gamma   90.00
#
_symmetry.space_group_name_H-M   'P 1'
#
loop_
_entity.id
_entity.type
_entity.pdbx_description
1 polymer ?
#
loop_
_entity_poly.entity_id
_entity_poly.type
_entity_poly.pdbx_seq_one_letter_code
_entity_poly.pdbx_strand_id
1 'polypeptide(L)'
;MQIRAYLKQEIALKQIETALGIFFAQGDLFSVITLAAAAEEILAQLPGGGPAGIKRAFTSIFEILRIKRNRDHDRHFNFEDEELVHMDPYQDAVFLLGRAIDEYQQVSGTLTPDMLRFNTSVRTPE
;
A
#
# COMPACT_ATOMS: atom_id res chain seq x y z
N MET A 1 23.08 3.43 21.59
CA MET A 1 22.21 3.69 20.42
C MET A 1 23.10 3.86 19.20
N GLN A 2 22.97 3.03 18.15
CA GLN A 2 23.70 3.22 16.90
C GLN A 2 22.79 3.94 15.90
N ILE A 3 23.18 5.12 15.44
CA ILE A 3 22.49 5.85 14.38
C ILE A 3 23.14 5.46 13.06
N ARG A 4 22.34 5.05 12.07
CA ARG A 4 22.80 4.73 10.71
C ARG A 4 22.01 5.55 9.69
N ALA A 5 22.66 5.96 8.62
CA ALA A 5 22.01 6.61 7.49
C ALA A 5 21.56 5.54 6.48
N TYR A 6 20.38 5.72 5.92
CA TYR A 6 19.81 4.88 4.86
C TYR A 6 19.25 5.77 3.77
N LEU A 7 19.33 5.34 2.52
CA LEU A 7 18.65 6.03 1.44
C LEU A 7 17.14 5.79 1.55
N LYS A 8 16.34 6.83 1.34
CA LYS A 8 14.87 6.71 1.31
C LYS A 8 14.42 5.63 0.31
N GLN A 9 15.07 5.54 -0.85
CA GLN A 9 14.82 4.51 -1.85
C GLN A 9 15.07 3.09 -1.31
N GLU A 10 16.13 2.88 -0.51
CA GLU A 10 16.42 1.57 0.11
C GLU A 10 15.37 1.22 1.17
N ILE A 11 14.88 2.22 1.91
CA ILE A 11 13.81 2.00 2.89
C ILE A 11 12.54 1.57 2.16
N ALA A 12 12.14 2.30 1.11
CA ALA A 12 10.96 1.95 0.30
C ALA A 12 11.08 0.56 -0.32
N LEU A 13 12.24 0.22 -0.90
CA LEU A 13 12.51 -1.11 -1.44
C LEU A 13 12.28 -2.19 -0.36
N LYS A 14 12.84 -2.01 0.84
CA LYS A 14 12.64 -2.98 1.93
C LYS A 14 11.18 -3.13 2.33
N GLN A 15 10.39 -2.05 2.32
CA GLN A 15 8.95 -2.14 2.59
C GLN A 15 8.24 -2.96 1.51
N ILE A 16 8.54 -2.73 0.23
CA ILE A 16 7.93 -3.47 -0.88
C ILE A 16 8.32 -4.95 -0.84
N GLU A 17 9.61 -5.27 -0.68
CA GLU A 17 10.09 -6.65 -0.61
C GLU A 17 9.51 -7.39 0.60
N THR A 18 9.39 -6.72 1.74
CA THR A 18 8.74 -7.30 2.93
C THR A 18 7.26 -7.56 2.67
N ALA A 19 6.55 -6.60 2.07
CA ALA A 19 5.15 -6.73 1.72
C ALA A 19 4.91 -7.87 0.72
N LEU A 20 5.76 -8.00 -0.31
CA LEU A 20 5.72 -9.10 -1.28
C LEU A 20 5.98 -10.46 -0.62
N GLY A 21 6.96 -10.53 0.28
CA GLY A 21 7.25 -11.75 1.05
C GLY A 21 6.04 -12.20 1.87
N ILE A 22 5.38 -11.27 2.57
CA ILE A 22 4.15 -11.55 3.33
C ILE A 22 3.01 -11.98 2.38
N PHE A 23 2.81 -11.24 1.28
CA PHE A 23 1.76 -11.52 0.31
C PHE A 23 1.88 -12.92 -0.29
N PHE A 24 3.08 -13.29 -0.77
CA PHE A 24 3.31 -14.61 -1.36
C PHE A 24 3.30 -15.76 -0.34
N ALA A 25 3.57 -15.47 0.93
CA ALA A 25 3.39 -16.42 2.02
C ALA A 25 1.93 -16.53 2.48
N GLN A 26 0.99 -15.84 1.84
CA GLN A 26 -0.43 -15.75 2.24
C GLN A 26 -0.58 -15.27 3.69
N GLY A 27 0.28 -14.33 4.11
CA GLY A 27 0.27 -13.74 5.44
C GLY A 27 -0.77 -12.63 5.60
N ASP A 28 -0.58 -11.79 6.63
CA ASP A 28 -1.50 -10.72 6.95
C ASP A 28 -1.56 -9.61 5.88
N LEU A 29 -2.69 -9.51 5.20
CA LEU A 29 -2.92 -8.54 4.13
C LEU A 29 -2.97 -7.10 4.62
N PHE A 30 -3.34 -6.85 5.88
CA PHE A 30 -3.30 -5.49 6.45
C PHE A 30 -1.85 -4.99 6.60
N SER A 31 -0.94 -5.87 7.01
CA SER A 31 0.49 -5.59 6.99
C SER A 31 0.98 -5.30 5.57
N VAL A 32 0.58 -6.09 4.57
CA VAL A 32 0.93 -5.85 3.15
C VAL A 32 0.48 -4.46 2.70
N ILE A 33 -0.78 -4.11 2.94
CA ILE A 33 -1.38 -2.80 2.61
C ILE A 33 -0.58 -1.67 3.26
N THR A 34 -0.30 -1.79 4.56
CA THR A 34 0.41 -0.75 5.33
C THR A 34 1.82 -0.52 4.79
N LEU A 35 2.56 -1.59 4.55
CA LEU A 35 3.94 -1.52 4.06
C LEU A 35 4.00 -0.99 2.62
N ALA A 36 3.10 -1.45 1.75
CA ALA A 36 3.03 -0.98 0.36
C ALA A 36 2.77 0.52 0.28
N ALA A 37 1.79 1.02 1.05
CA ALA A 37 1.50 2.44 1.07
C ALA A 37 2.60 3.29 1.73
N ALA A 38 3.26 2.77 2.77
CA ALA A 38 4.42 3.43 3.35
C ALA A 38 5.57 3.54 2.32
N ALA A 39 5.76 2.52 1.50
CA ALA A 39 6.74 2.56 0.41
C ALA A 39 6.37 3.61 -0.64
N GLU A 40 5.11 3.62 -1.08
CA GLU A 40 4.57 4.59 -2.04
C GLU A 40 4.81 6.03 -1.55
N GLU A 41 4.49 6.31 -0.28
CA GLU A 41 4.68 7.63 0.31
C GLU A 41 6.15 8.05 0.36
N ILE A 42 7.06 7.13 0.68
CA ILE A 42 8.50 7.41 0.68
C ILE A 42 8.99 7.71 -0.74
N LEU A 43 8.52 6.96 -1.74
CA LEU A 43 8.92 7.11 -3.14
C LEU A 43 8.38 8.40 -3.75
N ALA A 44 7.16 8.82 -3.40
CA ALA A 44 6.56 10.07 -3.87
C ALA A 44 7.35 11.32 -3.46
N GLN A 45 8.19 11.22 -2.42
CA GLN A 45 9.06 12.31 -1.97
C GLN A 45 10.42 12.36 -2.68
N LEU A 46 10.72 11.40 -3.57
CA LEU A 46 11.99 11.32 -4.27
C LEU A 46 11.94 12.01 -5.64
N PRO A 47 13.09 12.50 -6.16
CA PRO A 47 13.19 12.99 -7.53
C PRO A 47 12.79 11.89 -8.51
N GLY A 48 11.91 12.20 -9.46
CA GLY A 48 11.36 11.21 -10.38
C GLY A 48 10.08 10.54 -9.88
N GLY A 49 9.72 10.69 -8.59
CA GLY A 49 8.38 10.36 -8.10
C GLY A 49 7.33 11.29 -8.70
N GLY A 50 6.13 10.77 -9.00
CA GLY A 50 5.09 11.56 -9.63
C GLY A 50 4.57 12.70 -8.73
N PRO A 51 4.30 13.93 -9.25
CA PRO A 51 3.74 15.04 -8.47
C PRO A 51 2.32 14.78 -7.94
N ALA A 52 1.69 13.68 -8.35
CA ALA A 52 0.43 13.18 -7.83
C ALA A 52 0.60 12.25 -6.61
N GLY A 53 1.79 11.70 -6.34
CA GLY A 53 2.03 10.62 -5.37
C GLY A 53 1.62 10.96 -3.94
N ILE A 54 2.03 12.12 -3.41
CA ILE A 54 1.74 12.51 -2.01
C ILE A 54 0.23 12.70 -1.77
N LYS A 55 -0.49 13.33 -2.71
CA LYS A 55 -1.95 13.48 -2.59
C LYS A 55 -2.70 12.18 -2.88
N ARG A 56 -2.12 11.21 -3.58
CA ARG A 56 -2.82 10.01 -4.04
C ARG A 56 -2.55 8.79 -3.14
N ALA A 57 -1.36 8.67 -2.54
CA ALA A 57 -0.96 7.63 -1.59
C ALA A 57 -1.73 7.71 -0.27
N PHE A 58 -1.71 8.90 0.36
CA PHE A 58 -2.51 9.18 1.55
C PHE A 58 -4.00 9.07 1.26
N THR A 59 -4.47 9.52 0.09
CA THR A 59 -5.89 9.40 -0.27
C THR A 59 -6.31 7.95 -0.44
N SER A 60 -5.49 7.05 -1.00
CA SER A 60 -5.88 5.63 -1.13
C SER A 60 -6.01 4.90 0.22
N ILE A 61 -5.07 5.07 1.15
CA ILE A 61 -5.25 4.51 2.51
C ILE A 61 -6.41 5.18 3.24
N PHE A 62 -6.52 6.52 3.20
CA PHE A 62 -7.59 7.22 3.91
C PHE A 62 -8.96 7.05 3.25
N GLU A 63 -9.04 6.69 1.96
CA GLU A 63 -10.27 6.29 1.27
C GLU A 63 -10.67 4.86 1.64
N ILE A 64 -9.72 3.92 1.67
CA ILE A 64 -9.95 2.58 2.22
C ILE A 64 -10.44 2.71 3.66
N LEU A 65 -9.74 3.48 4.51
CA LEU A 65 -10.08 3.69 5.91
C LEU A 65 -11.18 4.73 6.15
N ARG A 66 -11.79 5.31 5.10
CA ARG A 66 -12.84 6.33 5.27
C ARG A 66 -14.13 5.64 5.69
N ILE A 67 -14.45 5.79 6.97
CA ILE A 67 -15.75 5.46 7.55
C ILE A 67 -16.84 6.10 6.69
N LYS A 68 -17.60 5.30 5.94
CA LYS A 68 -18.81 5.76 5.27
C LYS A 68 -19.86 5.99 6.36
N ARG A 69 -19.92 7.23 6.86
CA ARG A 69 -20.96 7.66 7.79
C ARG A 69 -22.30 7.64 7.03
N ASN A 70 -23.06 6.55 7.15
CA ASN A 70 -24.45 6.52 6.69
C ASN A 70 -25.23 7.58 7.49
N ARG A 71 -25.47 8.72 6.87
CA ARG A 71 -26.51 9.65 7.30
C ARG A 71 -27.80 9.18 6.66
N ASP A 72 -28.46 8.20 7.27
CA ASP A 72 -29.91 8.06 7.15
C ASP A 72 -30.43 7.05 8.19
N HIS A 73 -31.42 7.53 8.97
CA HIS A 73 -32.39 6.80 9.79
C HIS A 73 -31.99 6.25 11.17
N ASP A 74 -32.33 7.04 12.20
CA ASP A 74 -33.21 6.69 13.32
C ASP A 74 -33.29 5.23 13.82
N ARG A 75 -32.85 5.09 15.09
CA ARG A 75 -33.39 4.26 16.21
C ARG A 75 -32.68 2.95 16.58
N HIS A 76 -32.35 2.94 17.88
CA HIS A 76 -32.05 1.84 18.82
C HIS A 76 -30.56 1.54 19.03
N PHE A 77 -30.09 1.90 20.24
CA PHE A 77 -28.82 1.48 20.83
C PHE A 77 -28.54 -0.01 20.58
N ASN A 78 -27.59 -0.33 19.69
CA ASN A 78 -27.06 -1.67 19.48
C ASN A 78 -25.65 -1.55 18.89
N PHE A 79 -24.57 -1.60 19.69
CA PHE A 79 -23.17 -1.80 19.26
C PHE A 79 -22.58 -0.91 18.12
N GLU A 80 -23.31 0.10 17.62
CA GLU A 80 -23.08 0.79 16.34
C GLU A 80 -22.21 2.05 16.41
N ASP A 81 -21.28 2.14 17.37
CA ASP A 81 -20.24 3.19 17.40
C ASP A 81 -18.86 2.64 17.01
N GLU A 82 -18.79 1.46 16.38
CA GLU A 82 -17.55 1.01 15.77
C GLU A 82 -17.32 1.78 14.46
N GLU A 83 -16.20 2.50 14.40
CA GLU A 83 -15.68 3.12 13.17
C GLU A 83 -15.26 2.03 12.19
N LEU A 84 -16.24 1.37 11.57
CA LEU A 84 -16.02 0.25 10.66
C LEU A 84 -15.56 0.74 9.28
N VAL A 85 -14.62 -0.02 8.73
CA VAL A 85 -14.08 0.15 7.40
C VAL A 85 -14.51 -1.04 6.53
N HIS A 86 -15.13 -0.76 5.39
CA HIS A 86 -15.46 -1.77 4.39
C HIS A 86 -14.37 -1.83 3.34
N MET A 87 -13.67 -2.96 3.29
CA MET A 87 -12.54 -3.16 2.39
C MET A 87 -12.46 -4.62 1.92
N ASP A 88 -11.83 -4.85 0.77
CA ASP A 88 -11.43 -6.18 0.29
C ASP A 88 -9.92 -6.28 0.46
N PRO A 89 -9.43 -6.91 1.55
CA PRO A 89 -8.01 -6.88 1.87
C PRO A 89 -7.12 -7.45 0.76
N TYR A 90 -7.62 -8.39 -0.03
CA TYR A 90 -6.82 -8.97 -1.12
C TYR A 90 -6.72 -8.00 -2.28
N GLN A 91 -7.86 -7.46 -2.75
CA GLN A 91 -7.86 -6.50 -3.85
C GLN A 91 -7.10 -5.22 -3.49
N ASP A 92 -7.27 -4.73 -2.25
CA ASP A 92 -6.58 -3.54 -1.78
C ASP A 92 -5.07 -3.78 -1.62
N ALA A 93 -4.65 -4.94 -1.14
CA ALA A 93 -3.24 -5.33 -1.12
C ALA A 93 -2.66 -5.38 -2.53
N VAL A 94 -3.38 -5.98 -3.49
CA VAL A 94 -2.92 -6.10 -4.88
C VAL A 94 -2.78 -4.72 -5.52
N PHE A 95 -3.77 -3.86 -5.32
CA PHE A 95 -3.77 -2.49 -5.83
C PHE A 95 -2.62 -1.66 -5.28
N LEU A 96 -2.45 -1.63 -3.95
CA LEU A 96 -1.40 -0.82 -3.30
C LEU A 96 0.00 -1.36 -3.59
N LEU A 97 0.21 -2.68 -3.58
CA LEU A 97 1.48 -3.27 -3.99
C LEU A 97 1.81 -2.91 -5.44
N GLY A 98 0.86 -3.05 -6.36
CA GLY A 98 1.06 -2.71 -7.76
C GLY A 98 1.50 -1.25 -7.93
N ARG A 99 0.85 -0.32 -7.24
CA ARG A 99 1.23 1.10 -7.26
C ARG A 99 2.61 1.36 -6.67
N ALA A 100 2.94 0.76 -5.53
CA ALA A 100 4.25 0.92 -4.91
C ALA A 100 5.38 0.40 -5.83
N ILE A 101 5.12 -0.70 -6.55
CA ILE A 101 6.02 -1.27 -7.55
C ILE A 101 6.19 -0.32 -8.74
N ASP A 102 5.09 0.22 -9.27
CA ASP A 102 5.12 1.15 -10.41
C ASP A 102 5.93 2.43 -10.07
N GLU A 103 5.71 3.00 -8.87
CA GLU A 103 6.49 4.16 -8.38
C GLU A 103 7.96 3.78 -8.16
N TYR A 104 8.25 2.59 -7.62
CA TYR A 104 9.63 2.15 -7.44
C TYR A 104 10.35 2.00 -8.79
N GLN A 105 9.67 1.44 -9.79
CA GLN A 105 10.21 1.33 -11.14
C GLN A 105 10.46 2.71 -11.76
N GLN A 106 9.54 3.65 -11.56
CA GLN A 106 9.70 5.02 -12.07
C GLN A 106 10.91 5.73 -11.45
N VAL A 107 11.13 5.57 -10.14
CA VAL A 107 12.25 6.20 -9.42
C VAL A 107 13.59 5.49 -9.70
N SER A 108 13.59 4.15 -9.73
CA SER A 108 14.83 3.36 -9.79
C SER A 108 15.22 2.91 -11.20
N GLY A 109 14.28 2.90 -12.15
CA GLY A 109 14.45 2.33 -13.48
C GLY A 109 14.53 0.80 -13.52
N THR A 110 14.37 0.11 -12.40
CA THR A 110 14.55 -1.35 -12.29
C THR A 110 13.45 -2.01 -11.46
N LEU A 111 13.33 -3.34 -11.56
CA LEU A 111 12.43 -4.17 -10.77
C LEU A 111 13.20 -5.33 -10.16
N THR A 112 12.82 -5.76 -8.96
CA THR A 112 13.35 -6.98 -8.35
C THR A 112 12.65 -8.22 -8.93
N PRO A 113 13.21 -9.43 -8.71
CA PRO A 113 12.56 -10.67 -9.12
C PRO A 113 11.15 -10.85 -8.54
N ASP A 114 10.93 -10.47 -7.28
CA ASP A 114 9.61 -10.63 -6.64
C ASP A 114 8.59 -9.63 -7.17
N MET A 115 9.02 -8.40 -7.50
CA MET A 115 8.15 -7.42 -8.18
C MET A 115 7.74 -7.91 -9.59
N LEU A 116 8.69 -8.46 -10.35
CA LEU A 116 8.41 -9.06 -11.66
C LEU A 116 7.46 -10.24 -11.54
N ARG A 117 7.68 -11.12 -10.56
CA ARG A 117 6.79 -12.25 -10.25
C ARG A 117 5.39 -11.76 -9.92
N PHE A 118 5.26 -10.71 -9.10
CA PHE A 118 3.96 -10.16 -8.75
C PHE A 118 3.22 -9.60 -9.97
N ASN A 119 3.91 -8.81 -10.80
CA ASN A 119 3.31 -8.25 -12.01
C ASN A 119 2.83 -9.34 -12.97
N THR A 120 3.61 -10.41 -13.15
CA THR A 120 3.28 -11.51 -14.08
C THR A 120 2.25 -12.48 -13.54
N SER A 121 2.31 -12.88 -12.27
CA SER A 121 1.44 -13.93 -11.70
C SER A 121 0.15 -13.41 -11.06
N VAL A 122 0.08 -12.12 -10.72
CA VAL A 122 -1.05 -11.54 -9.97
C VAL A 122 -1.77 -10.47 -10.79
N ARG A 123 -1.05 -9.50 -11.36
CA ARG A 123 -1.65 -8.37 -12.08
C ARG A 123 -2.05 -8.68 -13.52
N THR A 124 -1.42 -9.66 -14.15
CA THR A 124 -1.75 -10.10 -15.52
C THR A 124 -2.13 -11.57 -15.49
N PRO A 125 -3.32 -11.93 -15.00
CA PRO A 125 -3.77 -13.31 -15.11
C PRO A 125 -4.05 -13.61 -16.59
N GLU A 126 -3.39 -14.62 -17.14
CA GLU A 126 -3.76 -15.24 -18.42
C GLU A 126 -5.19 -15.79 -18.40
#